data_AF-A0A0G1JRA1-F1
#
_entry.id   AF-A0A0G1JRA1-F1
#
_cell.length_a   1.000
_cell.length_b   1.000
_cell.length_c   1.000
_cell.angle_alpha   90.00
_cell.angle_beta   90.00
_cell.angle_gamma   90.00
#
_symmetry.space_group_name_H-M   'P 1'
#
loop_
_entity.id
_entity.type
_entity.pdbx_description
1 polymer ?
#
loop_
_entity_poly.entity_id
_entity_poly.type
_entity_poly.pdbx_seq_one_letter_code
_entity_poly.pdbx_strand_id
1 'polypeptide(L)'
;REQIFDEISDELGEGATAGLIKNIYFEESSGAEPTAISANRFFVFADISAPEILTRSLEKPFMIGFWGEENWDATPFMILKVSGYDTGFAGMLDWEKDLPRAFDLLFGTNINTELKSKIKFQDIVALERDARVVEAPSGKTISYAFANENTLVIAGSEKALEAIIPVAGKN
;
A
#
# COMPACT_ATOMS: atom_id res chain seq x y z
N ARG A 1 -16.75 -10.19 -4.67
CA ARG A 1 -16.07 -9.17 -3.82
C ARG A 1 -15.59 -9.84 -2.55
N GLU A 2 -16.49 -10.39 -1.71
CA GLU A 2 -16.13 -11.09 -0.46
C GLU A 2 -15.02 -12.16 -0.64
N GLN A 3 -15.18 -13.14 -1.54
CA GLN A 3 -14.17 -14.20 -1.75
C GLN A 3 -12.72 -13.74 -2.01
N ILE A 4 -12.50 -12.58 -2.65
CA ILE A 4 -11.13 -12.10 -2.91
C ILE A 4 -10.54 -11.45 -1.66
N PHE A 5 -11.36 -10.76 -0.87
CA PHE A 5 -10.92 -10.19 0.40
C PHE A 5 -10.75 -11.27 1.47
N ASP A 6 -11.55 -12.34 1.40
CA ASP A 6 -11.39 -13.53 2.23
C ASP A 6 -10.06 -14.23 1.90
N GLU A 7 -9.70 -14.39 0.62
CA GLU A 7 -8.39 -14.92 0.23
C GLU A 7 -7.24 -14.03 0.74
N ILE A 8 -7.34 -12.70 0.61
CA ILE A 8 -6.35 -11.75 1.14
C ILE A 8 -6.24 -11.86 2.68
N SER A 9 -7.37 -12.09 3.36
CA SER A 9 -7.45 -12.24 4.82
C SER A 9 -6.97 -13.60 5.32
N ASP A 10 -7.20 -14.67 4.58
CA ASP A 10 -6.69 -16.01 4.87
C ASP A 10 -5.17 -16.02 4.68
N GLU A 11 -4.68 -15.31 3.66
CA GLU A 11 -3.25 -15.11 3.40
C GLU A 11 -2.55 -14.23 4.46
N LEU A 12 -3.27 -13.28 5.05
CA LEU A 12 -2.83 -12.57 6.26
C LEU A 12 -2.67 -13.51 7.46
N GLY A 13 -3.53 -14.54 7.55
CA GLY A 13 -3.56 -15.51 8.64
C GLY A 13 -2.49 -16.61 8.55
N GLU A 14 -2.05 -16.98 7.34
CA GLU A 14 -0.95 -17.96 7.17
C GLU A 14 0.42 -17.39 7.52
N GLY A 15 0.56 -16.06 7.49
CA GLY A 15 1.82 -15.37 7.76
C GLY A 15 2.82 -15.49 6.61
N ALA A 16 3.59 -14.44 6.35
CA ALA A 16 4.76 -14.52 5.48
C ALA A 16 5.96 -14.97 6.32
N THR A 17 6.73 -15.95 5.85
CA THR A 17 8.01 -16.30 6.50
C THR A 17 8.89 -15.07 6.57
N ALA A 18 9.57 -14.86 7.71
CA ALA A 18 10.40 -13.69 7.93
C ALA A 18 11.36 -13.44 6.75
N GLY A 19 11.34 -12.21 6.22
CA GLY A 19 12.15 -11.79 5.07
C GLY A 19 11.61 -12.18 3.70
N LEU A 20 10.51 -12.94 3.59
CA LEU A 20 9.88 -13.24 2.31
C LEU A 20 8.83 -12.19 1.94
N ILE A 21 8.70 -11.97 0.63
CA ILE A 21 7.67 -11.13 0.02
C ILE A 21 6.66 -12.05 -0.67
N LYS A 22 5.39 -11.94 -0.27
CA LYS A 22 4.27 -12.60 -0.95
C LYS A 22 3.50 -11.56 -1.76
N ASN A 23 3.32 -11.81 -3.06
CA ASN A 23 2.58 -10.92 -3.96
C ASN A 23 1.19 -11.48 -4.25
N ILE A 24 0.21 -10.58 -4.38
CA ILE A 24 -1.15 -10.90 -4.77
C ILE A 24 -1.39 -10.35 -6.18
N TYR A 25 -1.70 -11.24 -7.12
CA TYR A 25 -1.99 -10.88 -8.50
C TYR A 25 -3.49 -10.82 -8.74
N PHE A 26 -3.93 -9.76 -9.41
CA PHE A 26 -5.33 -9.55 -9.74
C PHE A 26 -5.52 -9.58 -11.26
N GLU A 27 -6.38 -10.47 -11.71
CA GLU A 27 -6.68 -10.67 -13.13
C GLU A 27 -8.19 -10.53 -13.38
N GLU A 28 -8.56 -9.92 -14.50
CA GLU A 28 -9.95 -9.87 -14.97
C GLU A 28 -10.12 -10.84 -16.13
N SER A 29 -11.12 -11.72 -16.00
CA SER A 29 -11.51 -12.65 -17.06
C SER A 29 -12.47 -11.94 -18.01
N SER A 30 -11.91 -11.24 -19.00
CA SER A 30 -12.66 -10.56 -20.07
C SER A 30 -12.59 -11.30 -21.41
N GLY A 31 -12.01 -12.51 -21.46
CA GLY A 31 -11.76 -13.24 -22.71
C GLY A 31 -11.15 -14.63 -22.49
N ALA A 32 -10.47 -15.16 -23.51
CA ALA A 32 -9.85 -16.49 -23.49
C ALA A 32 -8.60 -16.57 -22.58
N GLU A 33 -7.92 -15.45 -22.36
CA GLU A 33 -6.75 -15.34 -21.48
C GLU A 33 -7.04 -14.27 -20.41
N PRO A 34 -6.77 -14.55 -19.12
CA PRO A 34 -6.83 -13.56 -18.06
C PRO A 34 -5.89 -12.38 -18.34
N THR A 35 -6.34 -11.17 -18.01
CA THR A 35 -5.50 -9.96 -18.14
C THR A 35 -5.31 -9.30 -16.78
N ALA A 36 -4.07 -8.91 -16.48
CA ALA A 36 -3.76 -8.16 -15.28
C ALA A 36 -4.55 -6.84 -15.24
N ILE A 37 -5.20 -6.56 -14.11
CA ILE A 37 -5.94 -5.31 -13.93
C ILE A 37 -4.99 -4.13 -13.71
N SER A 38 -5.49 -2.92 -13.91
CA SER A 38 -4.74 -1.69 -13.57
C SER A 38 -4.98 -1.26 -12.12
N ALA A 39 -4.09 -0.42 -11.58
CA ALA A 39 -4.27 0.19 -10.26
C ALA A 39 -5.61 0.93 -10.11
N ASN A 40 -6.02 1.71 -11.12
CA ASN A 40 -7.32 2.39 -11.11
C ASN A 40 -8.49 1.41 -11.05
N ARG A 41 -8.42 0.32 -11.82
CA ARG A 41 -9.47 -0.71 -11.82
C ARG A 41 -9.55 -1.39 -10.46
N PHE A 42 -8.39 -1.68 -9.86
CA PHE A 42 -8.31 -2.20 -8.50
C PHE A 42 -8.91 -1.25 -7.46
N PHE A 43 -8.59 0.05 -7.52
CA PHE A 43 -9.13 1.04 -6.58
C PHE A 43 -10.66 1.14 -6.65
N VAL A 44 -11.23 1.14 -7.86
CA VAL A 44 -12.69 1.10 -8.05
C VAL A 44 -13.28 -0.20 -7.50
N PHE A 45 -12.62 -1.33 -7.75
CA PHE A 45 -13.08 -2.62 -7.25
C PHE A 45 -13.07 -2.68 -5.71
N ALA A 46 -12.02 -2.14 -5.08
CA ALA A 46 -11.82 -2.12 -3.64
C ALA A 46 -12.50 -0.95 -2.91
N ASP A 47 -13.27 -0.13 -3.62
CA ASP A 47 -13.93 1.06 -3.06
C ASP A 47 -12.96 2.06 -2.39
N ILE A 48 -11.75 2.16 -2.95
CA ILE A 48 -10.72 3.07 -2.50
C ILE A 48 -10.97 4.46 -3.08
N SER A 49 -11.16 5.44 -2.19
CA SER A 49 -11.22 6.84 -2.57
C SER A 49 -9.82 7.46 -2.45
N ALA A 50 -9.14 7.56 -3.58
CA ALA A 50 -7.88 8.31 -3.72
C ALA A 50 -8.13 9.64 -4.47
N PRO A 51 -7.36 10.70 -4.19
CA PRO A 51 -7.47 11.98 -4.86
C PRO A 51 -7.39 11.89 -6.38
N GLU A 52 -8.10 12.79 -7.08
CA GLU A 52 -8.12 12.80 -8.55
C GLU A 52 -6.71 12.98 -9.15
N ILE A 53 -5.89 13.84 -8.54
CA ILE A 53 -4.50 14.06 -8.96
C ILE A 53 -3.66 12.77 -8.89
N LEU A 54 -3.85 11.97 -7.83
CA LEU A 54 -3.14 10.70 -7.68
C LEU A 54 -3.65 9.69 -8.69
N THR A 55 -4.97 9.48 -8.76
CA THR A 55 -5.59 8.49 -9.66
C THR A 55 -5.31 8.78 -11.13
N ARG A 56 -5.20 10.04 -11.55
CA ARG A 56 -4.80 10.42 -12.91
C ARG A 56 -3.32 10.15 -13.21
N SER A 57 -2.47 10.14 -12.18
CA SER A 57 -1.04 9.85 -12.32
C SER A 57 -0.73 8.36 -12.27
N LEU A 58 -1.63 7.52 -11.75
CA LEU A 58 -1.40 6.08 -11.61
C LEU A 58 -1.17 5.42 -12.97
N GLU A 59 -0.09 4.64 -13.05
CA GLU A 59 0.16 3.77 -14.18
C GLU A 59 -0.53 2.40 -13.99
N LYS A 60 -0.53 1.59 -15.04
CA LYS A 60 -1.15 0.26 -14.99
C LYS A 60 -0.49 -0.67 -13.97
N PRO A 61 0.86 -0.78 -13.90
CA PRO A 61 1.50 -1.71 -12.99
C PRO A 61 1.31 -1.28 -11.53
N PHE A 62 0.90 -2.23 -10.71
CA PHE A 62 0.89 -2.10 -9.25
C PHE A 62 1.22 -3.45 -8.63
N MET A 63 1.58 -3.42 -7.35
CA MET A 63 1.83 -4.61 -6.56
C MET A 63 1.16 -4.43 -5.21
N ILE A 64 0.55 -5.50 -4.70
CA ILE A 64 0.05 -5.56 -3.33
C ILE A 64 0.53 -6.87 -2.76
N GLY A 65 0.95 -6.85 -1.51
CA GLY A 65 1.46 -8.06 -0.91
C GLY A 65 1.70 -7.91 0.56
N PHE A 66 2.40 -8.90 1.08
CA PHE A 66 2.80 -8.97 2.47
C PHE A 66 4.29 -9.23 2.57
N TRP A 67 4.91 -8.62 3.56
CA TRP A 67 6.27 -8.87 3.96
C TRP A 67 6.29 -9.60 5.31
N GLY A 68 7.05 -10.68 5.41
CA GLY A 68 7.24 -11.38 6.68
C GLY A 68 8.13 -10.57 7.60
N GLU A 69 7.54 -9.89 8.58
CA GLU A 69 8.29 -9.14 9.58
C GLU A 69 8.76 -10.07 10.71
N GLU A 70 10.01 -9.93 11.13
CA GLU A 70 10.59 -10.80 12.16
C GLU A 70 9.88 -10.60 13.51
N ASN A 71 9.31 -11.67 14.07
CA ASN A 71 8.53 -11.68 15.31
C ASN A 71 7.16 -10.96 15.26
N TRP A 72 6.65 -10.67 14.06
CA TRP A 72 5.34 -10.06 13.84
C TRP A 72 4.56 -10.83 12.77
N ASP A 73 3.27 -10.54 12.68
CA ASP A 73 2.43 -11.03 11.58
C ASP A 73 2.89 -10.43 10.24
N ALA A 74 2.41 -11.01 9.14
CA ALA A 74 2.71 -10.52 7.80
C ALA A 74 2.28 -9.05 7.66
N THR A 75 3.21 -8.17 7.30
CA THR A 75 2.93 -6.74 7.18
C THR A 75 2.54 -6.39 5.75
N PRO A 76 1.35 -5.82 5.53
CA PRO A 76 0.88 -5.46 4.20
C PRO A 76 1.69 -4.31 3.59
N PHE A 77 1.81 -4.33 2.27
CA PHE A 77 2.36 -3.22 1.49
C PHE A 77 1.66 -3.10 0.14
N MET A 78 1.83 -1.93 -0.47
CA MET A 78 1.42 -1.60 -1.82
C MET A 78 2.53 -0.83 -2.54
N ILE A 79 2.76 -1.17 -3.80
CA ILE A 79 3.63 -0.44 -4.72
C ILE A 79 2.76 0.11 -5.85
N LEU A 80 2.85 1.42 -6.07
CA LEU A 80 2.15 2.14 -7.12
C LEU A 80 3.16 2.81 -8.05
N LYS A 81 2.96 2.66 -9.35
CA LYS A 81 3.66 3.47 -10.34
C LYS A 81 2.86 4.74 -10.62
N VAL A 82 3.54 5.88 -10.65
CA VAL A 82 2.96 7.19 -10.98
C VAL A 82 3.74 7.83 -12.12
N SER A 83 3.09 8.69 -12.91
CA SER A 83 3.71 9.37 -14.05
C SER A 83 4.83 10.34 -13.69
N GLY A 84 4.96 10.73 -12.41
CA GLY A 84 6.06 11.56 -11.91
C GLY A 84 5.95 11.91 -10.43
N TYR A 85 7.09 12.30 -9.86
CA TYR A 85 7.24 12.56 -8.42
C TYR A 85 6.31 13.67 -7.93
N ASP A 86 6.31 14.84 -8.57
CA ASP A 86 5.54 16.00 -8.12
C ASP A 86 4.04 15.71 -8.02
N THR A 87 3.48 15.06 -9.04
CA THR A 87 2.07 14.68 -9.08
C THR A 87 1.74 13.58 -8.08
N GLY A 88 2.62 12.58 -7.95
CA GLY A 88 2.44 11.50 -6.99
C GLY A 88 2.49 12.01 -5.54
N PHE A 89 3.48 12.85 -5.23
CA PHE A 89 3.69 13.38 -3.89
C PHE A 89 2.56 14.34 -3.49
N ALA A 90 2.17 15.27 -4.36
CA ALA A 90 1.02 16.14 -4.12
C ALA A 90 -0.27 15.32 -3.92
N GLY A 91 -0.44 14.24 -4.68
CA GLY A 91 -1.55 13.31 -4.50
C GLY A 91 -1.51 12.54 -3.18
N MET A 92 -0.33 12.13 -2.72
CA MET A 92 -0.18 11.49 -1.41
C MET A 92 -0.52 12.41 -0.26
N LEU A 93 -0.06 13.67 -0.30
CA LEU A 93 -0.38 14.66 0.74
C LEU A 93 -1.89 14.87 0.88
N ASP A 94 -2.63 14.94 -0.24
CA ASP A 94 -4.10 15.03 -0.19
C ASP A 94 -4.74 13.70 0.26
N TRP A 95 -4.11 12.56 -0.06
CA TRP A 95 -4.64 11.24 0.30
C TRP A 95 -4.45 10.88 1.77
N GLU A 96 -3.49 11.48 2.48
CA GLU A 96 -3.17 11.17 3.89
C GLU A 96 -4.41 11.09 4.79
N LYS A 97 -5.42 11.95 4.57
CA LYS A 97 -6.66 11.97 5.36
C LYS A 97 -7.55 10.74 5.17
N ASP A 98 -7.48 10.07 4.03
CA ASP A 98 -8.30 8.90 3.69
C ASP A 98 -7.45 7.61 3.59
N LEU A 99 -6.12 7.74 3.59
CA LEU A 99 -5.19 6.61 3.46
C LEU A 99 -5.38 5.54 4.55
N PRO A 100 -5.55 5.87 5.85
CA PRO A 100 -5.85 4.85 6.86
C PRO A 100 -7.12 4.06 6.58
N ARG A 101 -8.17 4.71 6.06
CA ARG A 101 -9.41 4.04 5.67
C ARG A 101 -9.19 3.12 4.48
N ALA A 102 -8.44 3.56 3.47
CA ALA A 102 -8.09 2.73 2.33
C ALA A 102 -7.29 1.49 2.78
N PHE A 103 -6.35 1.67 3.70
CA PHE A 103 -5.55 0.58 4.26
C PHE A 103 -6.41 -0.44 5.01
N ASP A 104 -7.38 0.03 5.81
CA ASP A 104 -8.34 -0.83 6.49
C ASP A 104 -9.24 -1.63 5.54
N LEU A 105 -9.70 -1.01 4.45
CA LEU A 105 -10.52 -1.68 3.44
C LEU A 105 -9.74 -2.78 2.70
N LEU A 106 -8.43 -2.59 2.54
CA LEU A 106 -7.56 -3.53 1.84
C LEU A 106 -7.06 -4.68 2.69
N PHE A 107 -6.72 -4.39 3.95
CA PHE A 107 -5.94 -5.31 4.78
C PHE A 107 -6.57 -5.59 6.15
N GLY A 108 -7.74 -5.02 6.46
CA GLY A 108 -8.44 -5.27 7.72
C GLY A 108 -7.74 -4.74 8.99
N THR A 109 -6.84 -3.77 8.86
CA THR A 109 -5.94 -3.31 9.94
C THR A 109 -6.62 -2.55 11.09
N ASN A 110 -7.87 -2.11 10.93
CA ASN A 110 -8.65 -1.27 11.85
C ASN A 110 -7.95 0.02 12.35
N ILE A 111 -6.89 0.50 11.66
CA ILE A 111 -6.08 1.65 12.08
C ILE A 111 -6.84 2.97 11.97
N ASN A 112 -7.72 3.11 10.99
CA ASN A 112 -8.54 4.32 10.81
C ASN A 112 -9.46 4.56 12.01
N THR A 113 -10.05 3.48 12.54
CA THR A 113 -10.94 3.52 13.71
C THR A 113 -10.23 4.06 14.95
N GLU A 114 -8.94 3.75 15.09
CA GLU A 114 -8.12 4.22 16.20
C GLU A 114 -7.69 5.68 16.04
N LEU A 115 -7.32 6.07 14.81
CA LEU A 115 -6.87 7.44 14.51
C LEU A 115 -8.02 8.46 14.56
N LYS A 116 -9.27 8.04 14.32
CA LYS A 116 -10.48 8.88 14.34
C LYS A 116 -10.31 10.15 13.49
N SER A 117 -10.02 11.28 14.13
CA SER A 117 -9.83 12.61 13.53
C SER A 117 -8.42 13.18 13.76
N LYS A 118 -7.50 12.40 14.31
CA LYS A 118 -6.11 12.79 14.60
C LYS A 118 -5.12 12.16 13.62
N ILE A 119 -5.52 12.03 12.35
CA ILE A 119 -4.61 11.59 11.31
C ILE A 119 -3.61 12.73 11.08
N LYS A 120 -2.38 12.53 11.53
CA LYS A 120 -1.28 13.47 11.33
C LYS A 120 -0.04 12.69 10.97
N PHE A 121 0.28 12.66 9.68
CA PHE A 121 1.53 12.11 9.21
C PHE A 121 2.69 13.01 9.64
N GLN A 122 3.80 12.37 9.95
CA GLN A 122 5.05 12.98 10.40
C GLN A 122 6.15 12.63 9.41
N ASP A 123 7.08 13.56 9.22
CA ASP A 123 8.26 13.32 8.39
C ASP A 123 9.26 12.45 9.14
N ILE A 124 9.75 11.42 8.45
CA ILE A 124 10.82 10.53 8.89
C ILE A 124 11.79 10.31 7.72
N VAL A 125 12.93 9.66 8.00
CA VAL A 125 13.87 9.24 6.97
C VAL A 125 13.96 7.72 6.99
N ALA A 126 13.60 7.07 5.89
CA ALA A 126 13.68 5.62 5.72
C ALA A 126 14.65 5.30 4.57
N LEU A 127 15.73 4.57 4.83
CA LEU A 127 16.78 4.27 3.85
C LEU A 127 17.27 5.49 3.04
N GLU A 128 17.64 6.57 3.72
CA GLU A 128 18.11 7.83 3.09
C GLU A 128 17.07 8.47 2.15
N ARG A 129 15.79 8.18 2.35
CA ARG A 129 14.67 8.77 1.60
C ARG A 129 13.73 9.49 2.54
N ASP A 130 13.19 10.60 2.05
CA ASP A 130 12.08 11.27 2.74
C ASP A 130 10.86 10.34 2.75
N ALA A 131 10.33 10.13 3.94
CA ALA A 131 9.23 9.24 4.19
C ALA A 131 8.25 9.88 5.18
N ARG A 132 7.02 9.36 5.18
CA ARG A 132 5.92 9.90 5.97
C ARG A 132 5.28 8.75 6.74
N VAL A 133 5.03 8.94 8.03
CA VAL A 133 4.43 7.91 8.90
C VAL A 133 3.28 8.47 9.74
N VAL A 134 2.25 7.65 9.93
CA VAL A 134 1.24 7.85 10.97
C VAL A 134 1.21 6.63 11.89
N GLU A 135 1.10 6.88 13.19
CA GLU A 135 1.07 5.85 14.23
C GLU A 135 -0.26 5.95 15.01
N ALA A 136 -0.94 4.82 15.15
CA ALA A 136 -2.11 4.69 15.99
C ALA A 136 -1.73 4.36 17.44
N PRO A 137 -2.60 4.64 18.43
CA PRO A 137 -2.34 4.31 19.84
C PRO A 137 -2.01 2.85 20.14
N SER A 138 -2.44 1.90 19.30
CA SER A 138 -2.06 0.48 19.42
C SER A 138 -0.62 0.16 18.99
N GLY A 139 0.09 1.13 18.40
CA GLY A 139 1.42 0.94 17.80
C GLY A 139 1.39 0.51 16.33
N LYS A 140 0.20 0.30 15.74
CA LYS A 140 0.07 0.09 14.28
C LYS A 140 0.46 1.36 13.54
N THR A 141 1.13 1.21 12.40
CA THR A 141 1.57 2.36 11.60
C THR A 141 1.15 2.21 10.14
N ILE A 142 1.12 3.33 9.43
CA ILE A 142 1.20 3.36 7.97
C ILE A 142 2.35 4.29 7.60
N SER A 143 3.28 3.78 6.81
CA SER A 143 4.43 4.53 6.31
C SER A 143 4.44 4.55 4.79
N TYR A 144 4.87 5.64 4.17
CA TYR A 144 5.06 5.69 2.73
C TYR A 144 6.28 6.50 2.32
N ALA A 145 6.86 6.15 1.17
CA ALA A 145 7.98 6.85 0.56
C ALA A 145 8.02 6.61 -0.95
N PHE A 146 8.74 7.48 -1.66
CA PHE A 146 9.08 7.26 -3.06
C PHE A 146 10.39 6.47 -3.16
N ALA A 147 10.35 5.25 -3.69
CA ALA A 147 11.55 4.44 -3.91
C ALA A 147 12.44 5.04 -5.03
N ASN A 148 11.81 5.70 -6.00
CA ASN A 148 12.41 6.54 -7.06
C ASN A 148 11.35 7.54 -7.56
N GLU A 149 11.66 8.32 -8.60
CA GLU A 149 10.81 9.40 -9.13
C GLU A 149 9.40 8.95 -9.58
N ASN A 150 9.18 7.66 -9.87
CA ASN A 150 7.91 7.15 -10.37
C ASN A 150 7.33 5.99 -9.57
N THR A 151 7.93 5.63 -8.44
CA THR A 151 7.55 4.46 -7.66
C THR A 151 7.26 4.85 -6.22
N LEU A 152 5.98 4.79 -5.87
CA LEU A 152 5.47 5.01 -4.52
C LEU A 152 5.33 3.66 -3.81
N VAL A 153 5.80 3.59 -2.57
CA VAL A 153 5.62 2.44 -1.67
C VAL A 153 4.84 2.89 -0.45
N ILE A 154 3.82 2.13 -0.07
CA ILE A 154 3.01 2.31 1.14
C ILE A 154 3.07 0.99 1.91
N ALA A 155 3.34 1.02 3.22
CA ALA A 155 3.48 -0.18 4.04
C ALA A 155 2.88 -0.01 5.44
N GLY A 156 2.48 -1.13 6.05
CA GLY A 156 1.90 -1.18 7.40
C GLY A 156 2.93 -1.13 8.55
N SER A 157 4.21 -0.97 8.22
CA SER A 157 5.28 -0.70 9.19
C SER A 157 6.43 0.06 8.53
N GLU A 158 7.22 0.78 9.33
CA GLU A 158 8.46 1.41 8.87
C GLU A 158 9.46 0.35 8.36
N LYS A 159 9.59 -0.78 9.07
CA LYS A 159 10.49 -1.87 8.63
C LYS A 159 10.05 -2.50 7.32
N ALA A 160 8.76 -2.68 7.11
CA ALA A 160 8.24 -3.15 5.84
C ALA A 160 8.51 -2.13 4.73
N LEU A 161 8.35 -0.83 5.00
CA LEU A 161 8.72 0.21 4.04
C LEU A 161 10.20 0.12 3.64
N GLU A 162 11.10 0.01 4.62
CA GLU A 162 12.54 -0.17 4.38
C GLU A 162 12.86 -1.45 3.60
N ALA A 163 12.18 -2.56 3.89
CA ALA A 163 12.38 -3.81 3.18
C ALA A 163 11.94 -3.74 1.70
N ILE A 164 10.86 -2.99 1.41
CA ILE A 164 10.24 -2.95 0.09
C ILE A 164 10.87 -1.87 -0.82
N ILE A 165 11.36 -0.76 -0.30
CA ILE A 165 12.00 0.31 -1.10
C ILE A 165 13.08 -0.23 -2.06
N PRO A 166 14.04 -1.08 -1.64
CA PRO A 166 15.07 -1.61 -2.54
C PRO A 166 14.54 -2.54 -3.63
N VAL A 167 13.39 -3.18 -3.40
CA VAL A 167 12.74 -4.06 -4.39
C VAL A 167 11.95 -3.23 -5.39
N ALA A 168 11.18 -2.26 -4.89
CA ALA A 168 10.37 -1.35 -5.70
C ALA A 168 11.23 -0.42 -6.57
N GLY A 169 12.41 -0.02 -6.07
CA GLY A 169 13.31 0.90 -6.77
C GLY A 169 14.08 0.27 -7.93
N LYS A 170 14.10 -1.06 -8.05
CA LYS A 170 14.70 -1.78 -9.18
C LYS A 170 13.73 -1.73 -10.35
N ASN A 171 14.04 -0.91 -11.35
CA ASN A 171 13.39 -0.96 -12.67
C ASN A 171 13.99 -2.11 -13.48
#